data_AF-A0A4Q5YXG4-F1
#
_entry.id   AF-A0A4Q5YXG4-F1
#
_cell.length_a   1.000
_cell.length_b   1.000
_cell.length_c   1.000
_cell.angle_alpha   90.00
_cell.angle_beta   90.00
_cell.angle_gamma   90.00
#
_symmetry.space_group_name_H-M   'P 1'
#
loop_
_entity.id
_entity.type
_entity.pdbx_description
1 polymer ?
#
loop_
_entity_poly.entity_id
_entity_poly.type
_entity_poly.pdbx_seq_one_letter_code
_entity_poly.pdbx_strand_id
1 'polypeptide(L)'
;EKIMQLYQVDGLHALVKKTFSHANEKEAALLMEFVLHGLSSFSLISKKIMETSVEFKDLMGSMLNIQSSTGYDDLEEEDFN
;
A
#
# COMPACT_ATOMS: atom_id res chain seq x y z
N GLU A 1 -23.20 -10.62 -14.58
CA GLU A 1 -21.93 -9.92 -14.84
C GLU A 1 -20.89 -10.19 -13.77
N LYS A 2 -21.08 -9.77 -12.49
CA LYS A 2 -20.12 -10.02 -11.39
C LYS A 2 -19.69 -11.48 -11.22
N ILE A 3 -20.62 -12.44 -11.31
CA ILE A 3 -20.29 -13.87 -11.19
C ILE A 3 -19.33 -14.32 -12.31
N MET A 4 -19.45 -13.81 -13.54
CA MET A 4 -18.53 -14.16 -14.63
C MET A 4 -17.11 -13.68 -14.36
N GLN A 5 -16.93 -12.59 -13.60
CA GLN A 5 -15.61 -12.09 -13.22
C GLN A 5 -14.90 -13.05 -12.26
N LEU A 6 -15.64 -13.78 -11.42
CA LEU A 6 -15.06 -14.78 -10.51
C LEU A 6 -14.39 -15.93 -11.27
N TYR A 7 -14.96 -16.30 -12.43
CA TYR A 7 -14.40 -17.35 -13.29
C TYR A 7 -13.17 -16.91 -14.09
N GLN A 8 -12.85 -15.60 -14.13
CA GLN A 8 -11.61 -15.11 -14.74
C GLN A 8 -10.40 -15.32 -13.82
N VAL A 9 -10.61 -15.64 -12.54
CA VAL A 9 -9.54 -15.89 -11.58
C VAL A 9 -9.14 -17.36 -11.66
N ASP A 10 -7.95 -17.60 -12.20
CA ASP A 10 -7.42 -18.96 -12.39
C ASP A 10 -7.35 -19.75 -11.08
N GLY A 11 -7.88 -20.98 -11.13
CA GLY A 11 -7.87 -21.90 -10.00
C GLY A 11 -8.86 -21.60 -8.87
N LEU A 12 -9.53 -20.43 -8.86
CA LEU A 12 -10.46 -20.04 -7.80
C LEU A 12 -11.65 -21.00 -7.68
N HIS A 13 -12.30 -21.31 -8.80
CA HIS A 13 -13.41 -22.25 -8.82
C HIS A 13 -12.97 -23.67 -8.40
N ALA A 14 -11.81 -24.13 -8.86
CA ALA A 14 -11.27 -25.43 -8.49
C ALA A 14 -10.96 -25.52 -6.98
N LEU A 15 -10.41 -24.46 -6.38
CA LEU A 15 -10.15 -24.35 -4.96
C LEU A 15 -11.43 -24.48 -4.13
N VAL A 16 -12.48 -23.75 -4.52
CA VAL A 16 -13.78 -23.80 -3.84
C VAL A 16 -14.41 -25.18 -4.00
N LYS A 17 -14.42 -25.77 -5.19
CA LYS A 17 -14.96 -27.13 -5.43
C LYS A 17 -14.19 -28.23 -4.69
N LYS A 18 -12.88 -28.08 -4.51
CA LYS A 18 -12.06 -29.02 -3.74
C LYS A 18 -12.44 -29.03 -2.26
N THR A 19 -12.75 -27.86 -1.70
CA THR A 19 -13.09 -27.70 -0.27
C THR A 19 -14.57 -27.97 -0.01
N PHE A 20 -15.43 -27.54 -0.94
CA PHE A 20 -16.89 -27.61 -0.84
C PHE A 20 -17.49 -28.21 -2.12
N SER A 21 -17.32 -29.53 -2.29
CA SER A 21 -17.72 -30.24 -3.51
C SER A 21 -19.22 -30.24 -3.77
N HIS A 22 -20.04 -30.16 -2.71
CA HIS A 22 -21.51 -30.21 -2.76
C HIS A 22 -22.18 -28.83 -2.87
N ALA A 23 -21.41 -27.73 -2.88
CA ALA A 23 -21.97 -26.39 -2.98
C ALA A 23 -22.74 -26.22 -4.29
N ASN A 24 -23.94 -25.65 -4.22
CA ASN A 24 -24.68 -25.25 -5.41
C ASN A 24 -24.01 -24.04 -6.09
N GLU A 25 -24.45 -23.67 -7.30
CA GLU A 25 -23.80 -22.61 -8.07
C GLU A 25 -23.77 -21.26 -7.33
N LYS A 26 -24.85 -20.91 -6.62
CA LYS A 26 -24.94 -19.64 -5.86
C LYS A 26 -24.02 -19.67 -4.65
N GLU A 27 -23.98 -20.78 -3.93
CA GLU A 27 -23.08 -20.98 -2.79
C GLU A 27 -21.62 -20.97 -3.23
N ALA A 28 -21.29 -21.63 -4.34
CA ALA A 28 -19.95 -21.63 -4.90
C ALA A 28 -19.53 -20.20 -5.29
N ALA A 29 -20.42 -19.42 -5.90
CA ALA A 29 -20.16 -18.00 -6.20
C ALA A 29 -19.90 -17.18 -4.93
N LEU A 30 -20.73 -17.35 -3.89
CA LEU A 30 -20.52 -16.69 -2.60
C LEU A 30 -19.18 -17.07 -1.95
N LEU A 31 -18.80 -18.35 -2.01
CA LEU A 31 -17.54 -18.85 -1.48
C LEU A 31 -16.34 -18.31 -2.27
N MET A 32 -16.45 -18.20 -3.59
CA MET A 32 -15.42 -17.57 -4.43
C MET A 32 -15.23 -16.09 -4.05
N GLU A 33 -16.32 -15.36 -3.84
CA GLU A 33 -16.26 -13.97 -3.33
C GLU A 33 -15.63 -13.90 -1.93
N PHE A 34 -16.03 -14.79 -1.03
CA PHE A 34 -15.50 -14.84 0.34
C PHE A 34 -13.99 -15.08 0.36
N VAL A 35 -13.49 -16.01 -0.47
CA VAL A 35 -12.06 -16.29 -0.59
C VAL A 35 -11.29 -15.07 -1.10
N LEU A 36 -11.75 -14.43 -2.19
CA LEU A 36 -11.09 -13.24 -2.73
C LEU A 36 -11.09 -12.09 -1.71
N HIS A 37 -12.21 -11.89 -1.02
CA HIS A 37 -12.31 -10.88 0.02
C HIS A 37 -11.35 -11.17 1.19
N GLY A 38 -11.28 -12.42 1.64
CA GLY A 38 -10.33 -12.87 2.66
C GLY A 38 -8.87 -12.62 2.25
N LEU A 39 -8.49 -13.00 1.02
CA LEU A 39 -7.14 -12.77 0.51
C LEU A 39 -6.78 -11.28 0.45
N SER A 40 -7.72 -10.43 0.05
CA SER A 40 -7.50 -8.98 0.04
C SER A 40 -7.32 -8.41 1.45
N SER A 41 -8.10 -8.90 2.42
CA SER A 41 -8.07 -8.45 3.82
C SER A 41 -6.82 -8.90 4.57
N PHE A 42 -6.28 -10.07 4.22
CA PHE A 42 -5.07 -10.65 4.83
C PHE A 42 -3.80 -10.45 3.99
N SER A 43 -3.83 -9.54 3.00
CA SER A 43 -2.67 -9.23 2.17
C SER A 43 -1.53 -8.63 3.01
N LEU A 44 -0.54 -9.46 3.33
CA LEU A 44 0.68 -9.08 4.05
C LEU A 44 1.53 -8.07 3.24
N ILE A 45 1.36 -8.02 1.91
CA ILE A 45 2.04 -7.06 1.02
C ILE A 45 1.65 -5.62 1.38
N SER A 46 0.36 -5.33 1.58
CA SER A 46 -0.10 -3.97 1.90
C SER A 46 0.20 -3.57 3.34
N LYS A 47 0.32 -4.53 4.28
CA LYS A 47 0.68 -4.24 5.67
C LYS A 47 2.17 -3.91 5.84
N LYS A 48 3.07 -4.62 5.15
CA LYS A 48 4.52 -4.45 5.36
C LYS A 48 5.07 -3.11 4.85
N ILE A 49 4.44 -2.52 3.81
CA ILE A 49 4.88 -1.24 3.23
C ILE A 49 4.57 -0.05 4.14
N MET A 50 3.43 -0.07 4.86
CA MET A 50 3.11 1.00 5.83
C MET A 50 4.04 1.00 7.05
N GLU A 51 4.57 -0.15 7.43
CA GLU A 51 5.39 -0.29 8.65
C GLU A 51 6.82 0.23 8.46
N THR A 52 7.31 0.32 7.21
CA THR A 52 8.73 0.64 6.94
C THR A 52 9.01 2.14 6.76
N SER A 53 8.03 2.98 6.41
CA SER A 53 8.32 4.41 6.21
C SER A 53 7.11 5.32 6.40
N VAL A 54 6.91 5.78 7.63
CA VAL A 54 6.36 7.13 7.88
C VAL A 54 7.55 8.00 8.25
N GLU A 55 8.30 8.44 7.24
CA GLU A 55 9.41 9.38 7.43
C GLU A 55 8.82 10.79 7.57
N PHE A 56 8.64 11.25 8.80
CA PHE A 56 8.22 12.61 9.08
C PHE A 56 9.42 13.52 8.79
N LYS A 57 9.48 14.07 7.57
CA LYS A 57 10.46 15.10 7.22
C LYS A 57 10.17 16.31 8.09
N ASP A 58 10.96 16.48 9.15
CA ASP A 58 10.80 17.57 10.10
C ASP A 58 10.90 18.92 9.34
N LEU A 59 9.86 19.73 9.50
CA LEU A 59 9.68 21.03 8.85
C LEU A 59 10.87 21.97 9.12
N MET A 60 11.52 21.80 10.27
CA MET A 60 12.75 22.51 10.66
C MET A 60 13.91 22.26 9.69
N GLY A 61 14.09 21.01 9.23
CA GLY A 61 15.12 20.65 8.25
C GLY A 61 14.87 21.28 6.87
N SER A 62 13.60 21.50 6.53
CA SER A 62 13.23 22.17 5.27
C SER A 62 13.45 23.69 5.33
N MET A 63 13.36 24.32 6.51
CA MET A 63 13.68 25.75 6.67
C MET A 63 15.19 26.01 6.66
N LEU A 64 15.99 25.14 7.28
CA LEU A 64 17.46 25.29 7.31
C LEU A 64 18.08 25.19 5.90
N ASN A 65 17.56 24.33 5.03
CA ASN A 65 18.03 24.23 3.64
C ASN A 65 17.67 25.50 2.82
N ILE A 66 16.51 26.11 3.10
CA ILE A 66 16.13 27.40 2.50
C ILE A 66 17.07 28.51 2.97
N GLN A 67 17.44 28.55 4.25
CA GLN A 67 18.40 29.54 4.75
C GLN A 67 19.80 29.38 4.13
N SER A 68 20.25 28.14 3.89
CA SER A 68 21.53 27.90 3.20
C SER A 68 21.53 28.24 1.70
N SER A 69 20.36 28.38 1.09
CA SER A 69 20.22 28.73 -0.34
C SER A 69 19.85 30.19 -0.59
N THR A 70 19.57 30.97 0.47
CA THR A 70 19.39 32.43 0.40
C THR A 70 20.47 33.16 1.19
N GLY A 71 21.61 33.38 0.53
CA GLY A 71 22.51 34.52 0.77
C GLY A 71 22.99 34.76 2.20
N TYR A 72 23.99 33.98 2.64
CA TYR A 72 24.95 34.45 3.64
C TYR A 72 26.28 34.70 2.93
N ASP A 73 26.31 35.77 2.13
CA ASP A 73 27.50 36.29 1.45
C ASP A 73 27.85 37.68 2.01
N ASP A 74 27.53 37.95 3.29
CA ASP A 74 27.77 39.24 3.95
C ASP A 74 28.35 39.07 5.36
N LEU A 75 29.30 38.14 5.50
CA LEU A 75 30.19 38.08 6.66
C LEU A 75 31.65 38.12 6.17
N GLU A 76 31.97 39.04 5.26
CA GLU A 76 33.35 39.43 4.99
C GLU A 76 33.71 40.67 5.80
N GLU A 77 34.64 40.48 6.74
CA GLU A 77 35.66 41.43 7.16
C GLU A 77 35.23 42.80 7.77
N GLU A 78 35.02 42.82 9.09
CA GLU A 78 35.46 43.97 9.90
C GLU A 78 36.39 43.51 11.03
N ASP A 79 37.65 43.28 10.68
CA ASP A 79 38.77 43.34 11.63
C ASP A 79 39.97 43.98 10.91
N PHE A 80 40.04 45.32 10.91
CA PHE A 80 41.26 46.15 10.89
C PHE A 80 40.89 47.65 10.84
N ASN A 81 40.59 48.26 12.01
CA ASN A 81 41.18 49.54 12.46
C ASN A 81 40.86 49.81 13.94
#